data_AF-A0A293MPU7-F1
#
_entry.id   AF-A0A293MPU7-F1
#
_cell.length_a   1.000
_cell.length_b   1.000
_cell.length_c   1.000
_cell.angle_alpha   90.00
_cell.angle_beta   90.00
_cell.angle_gamma   90.00
#
_symmetry.space_group_name_H-M   'P 1'
#
loop_
_entity.id
_entity.type
_entity.pdbx_description
1 polymer ?
#
loop_
_entity_poly.entity_id
_entity_poly.type
_entity_poly.pdbx_seq_one_letter_code
_entity_poly.pdbx_strand_id
1 'polypeptide(L)'
;MVTDTIGDVRSEANAVSEAPVNVVRQVKRPLSASARQQLPSEDALRQIVRRARKSSCPTEPRTIEHLDIVLEFRTTLDGLPFLRCDCTCEDGT
;
A
#
# COMPACT_ATOMS: atom_id res chain seq x y z
N MET A 1 -9.07 17.34 22.03
CA MET A 1 -9.77 16.07 21.72
C MET A 1 -9.59 15.82 20.23
N VAL A 2 -8.80 14.81 19.85
CA VAL A 2 -8.64 14.42 18.46
C VAL A 2 -9.80 13.47 18.15
N THR A 3 -10.80 13.97 17.43
CA THR A 3 -11.99 13.18 17.06
C THR A 3 -11.57 12.11 16.05
N ASP A 4 -12.05 10.87 16.26
CA ASP A 4 -11.78 9.71 15.42
C ASP A 4 -12.47 9.88 14.05
N THR A 5 -11.81 10.67 13.22
CA THR A 5 -12.34 11.19 11.96
C THR A 5 -12.61 10.08 10.94
N ILE A 6 -12.00 8.91 11.13
CA ILE A 6 -12.24 7.73 10.28
C ILE A 6 -13.57 7.07 10.65
N GLY A 7 -13.90 7.00 11.94
CA GLY A 7 -15.19 6.51 12.42
C GLY A 7 -16.35 7.36 11.91
N ASP A 8 -16.18 8.68 11.97
CA ASP A 8 -17.19 9.65 11.51
C ASP A 8 -17.43 9.56 9.99
N VAL A 9 -16.35 9.42 9.19
CA VAL A 9 -16.45 9.21 7.74
C VAL A 9 -17.18 7.91 7.42
N ARG A 10 -16.91 6.83 8.14
CA ARG A 10 -17.56 5.53 7.92
C ARG A 10 -19.05 5.58 8.26
N SER A 11 -19.40 6.25 9.36
CA SER A 11 -20.80 6.42 9.76
C SER A 11 -21.58 7.22 8.73
N GLU A 12 -21.03 8.36 8.26
CA GLU A 12 -21.69 9.21 7.27
C GLU A 12 -21.79 8.53 5.90
N ALA A 13 -20.75 7.79 5.49
CA ALA A 13 -20.76 7.03 4.23
C ALA A 13 -21.86 5.95 4.19
N ASN A 14 -22.18 5.36 5.34
CA ASN A 14 -23.25 4.38 5.45
C ASN A 14 -24.64 5.03 5.50
N ALA A 15 -24.72 6.28 5.99
CA ALA A 15 -25.97 7.02 6.12
C ALA A 15 -26.40 7.73 4.82
N VAL A 16 -25.44 8.08 3.96
CA VAL A 16 -25.69 8.91 2.77
C VAL A 16 -25.26 8.20 1.50
N SER A 17 -26.16 8.09 0.52
CA SER A 17 -25.86 7.55 -0.82
C SER A 17 -25.17 8.59 -1.73
N GLU A 18 -24.25 9.36 -1.17
CA GLU A 18 -23.49 10.38 -1.90
C GLU A 18 -22.15 9.85 -2.40
N ALA A 19 -21.59 10.54 -3.40
CA ALA A 19 -20.24 10.24 -3.85
C ALA A 19 -19.26 10.35 -2.67
N PRO A 20 -18.28 9.44 -2.52
CA PRO A 20 -17.37 9.42 -1.36
C PRO A 20 -16.66 10.75 -1.09
N VAL A 21 -16.39 11.53 -2.12
CA VAL A 21 -15.76 12.86 -2.01
C VAL A 21 -16.63 13.85 -1.24
N ASN A 22 -17.96 13.77 -1.36
CA ASN A 22 -18.89 14.66 -0.69
C ASN A 22 -19.05 14.28 0.78
N VAL A 23 -19.17 12.98 1.08
CA VAL A 23 -19.16 12.46 2.46
C VAL A 23 -17.90 12.92 3.20
N VAL A 24 -16.73 12.77 2.58
CA VAL A 24 -15.47 13.22 3.17
C VAL A 24 -15.46 14.75 3.37
N ARG A 25 -16.02 15.53 2.45
CA ARG A 25 -16.11 17.01 2.58
C ARG A 25 -17.08 17.43 3.68
N GLN A 26 -18.19 16.72 3.83
CA GLN A 26 -19.23 17.00 4.83
C GLN A 26 -18.72 16.71 6.25
N VAL A 27 -18.04 15.56 6.42
CA VAL A 27 -17.38 15.21 7.68
C VAL A 27 -16.18 16.13 7.95
N LYS A 28 -15.44 16.53 6.90
CA LYS A 28 -14.39 17.56 6.96
C LYS A 28 -14.94 18.97 6.78
N ARG A 29 -16.03 19.32 7.47
CA ARG A 29 -16.51 20.71 7.63
C ARG A 29 -15.30 21.64 7.77
N PRO A 30 -15.30 22.85 7.18
CA PRO A 30 -14.10 23.66 7.02
C PRO A 30 -13.38 23.80 8.37
N LEU A 31 -12.22 23.15 8.44
CA LEU A 31 -11.37 23.17 9.61
C LEU A 31 -11.09 24.63 9.98
N SER A 32 -11.16 24.93 11.28
CA SER A 32 -10.81 26.26 11.79
C SER A 32 -9.42 26.64 11.25
N ALA A 33 -9.16 27.94 11.04
CA ALA A 33 -7.88 28.39 10.50
C ALA A 33 -6.68 27.83 11.30
N SER A 34 -6.86 27.65 12.62
CA SER A 34 -5.88 27.02 13.51
C SER A 34 -5.64 25.53 13.19
N ALA A 35 -6.69 24.75 12.91
CA ALA A 35 -6.53 23.34 12.52
C ALA A 35 -5.91 23.18 11.12
N ARG A 36 -6.13 24.13 10.22
CA ARG A 36 -5.47 24.15 8.90
C ARG A 36 -3.95 24.36 8.99
N GLN A 37 -3.47 25.12 9.97
CA GLN A 37 -2.03 25.31 10.21
C GLN A 37 -1.33 24.04 10.71
N GLN A 38 -2.08 23.05 11.19
CA GLN A 38 -1.55 21.77 11.68
C GLN A 38 -1.60 20.66 10.63
N LEU A 39 -2.16 20.93 9.43
CA LEU A 39 -2.21 19.95 8.36
C LEU A 39 -0.88 19.91 7.61
N PRO A 40 -0.42 18.72 7.18
CA PRO A 40 0.71 18.62 6.29
C PRO A 40 0.38 19.33 4.96
N SER A 41 1.39 19.98 4.38
CA SER A 41 1.29 20.53 3.03
C SER A 41 0.94 19.43 2.02
N GLU A 42 0.47 19.82 0.83
CA GLU A 42 0.17 18.87 -0.23
C GLU A 42 1.39 17.98 -0.57
N ASP A 43 2.58 18.58 -0.62
CA ASP A 43 3.83 17.84 -0.84
C ASP A 43 4.15 16.88 0.30
N ALA A 44 3.95 17.30 1.55
CA ALA A 44 4.14 16.44 2.72
C ALA A 44 3.16 15.26 2.68
N LEU A 45 1.90 15.49 2.30
CA LEU A 45 0.91 14.42 2.11
C LEU A 45 1.34 13.44 1.01
N ARG A 46 1.79 13.94 -0.15
CA ARG A 46 2.29 13.09 -1.24
C ARG A 46 3.48 12.23 -0.79
N GLN A 47 4.40 12.81 -0.01
CA GLN A 47 5.53 12.07 0.55
C GLN A 47 5.10 11.00 1.57
N ILE A 48 4.15 11.31 2.46
CA ILE A 48 3.59 10.35 3.42
C ILE A 48 2.98 9.16 2.68
N VAL A 49 2.14 9.42 1.67
CA VAL A 49 1.52 8.36 0.85
C VAL A 49 2.58 7.54 0.12
N ARG A 50 3.61 8.18 -0.46
CA ARG A 50 4.70 7.49 -1.15
C ARG A 50 5.47 6.57 -0.21
N ARG A 51 5.77 7.01 1.02
CA ARG A 51 6.47 6.20 2.03
C ARG A 51 5.63 5.01 2.47
N ALA A 52 4.34 5.21 2.75
CA ALA A 52 3.42 4.13 3.13
C ALA A 52 3.24 3.08 2.03
N ARG A 53 3.21 3.51 0.76
CA ARG A 53 3.22 2.60 -0.39
C ARG A 53 4.53 1.83 -0.48
N LYS A 54 5.67 2.50 -0.30
CA LYS A 54 6.98 1.84 -0.33
C LYS A 54 7.14 0.81 0.81
N SER A 55 6.61 1.09 2.01
CA SER A 55 6.66 0.14 3.13
C SER A 55 5.74 -1.07 2.95
N SER A 56 4.75 -0.99 2.06
CA SER A 56 3.86 -2.11 1.71
C SER A 56 4.29 -2.83 0.43
N CYS A 57 5.29 -2.33 -0.30
CA CYS A 57 5.87 -3.04 -1.43
C CYS A 57 6.76 -4.18 -0.92
N PRO A 58 6.56 -5.43 -1.39
CA PRO A 58 7.48 -6.51 -1.08
C PRO A 58 8.88 -6.18 -1.59
N THR A 59 9.89 -6.64 -0.85
CA THR A 59 11.29 -6.49 -1.27
C THR A 59 11.51 -7.35 -2.51
N GLU A 60 12.31 -6.84 -3.46
CA GLU A 60 12.69 -7.60 -4.63
C GLU A 60 13.39 -8.92 -4.22
N PRO A 61 12.93 -10.07 -4.71
CA PRO A 61 13.48 -11.36 -4.34
C PRO A 61 14.91 -11.49 -4.87
N ARG A 62 15.85 -11.84 -4.00
CA ARG A 62 17.27 -12.00 -4.36
C ARG A 62 17.63 -13.41 -4.84
N THR A 63 16.80 -14.39 -4.49
CA THR A 63 16.99 -15.80 -4.85
C THR A 63 15.65 -16.41 -5.23
N ILE A 64 15.67 -17.57 -5.90
CA ILE A 64 14.45 -18.30 -6.28
C ILE A 64 13.61 -18.68 -5.05
N GLU A 65 14.25 -18.94 -3.91
CA GLU A 65 13.58 -19.27 -2.64
C GLU A 65 12.73 -18.12 -2.09
N HIS A 66 13.04 -16.87 -2.47
CA HIS A 66 12.25 -15.69 -2.11
C HIS A 66 11.01 -15.51 -2.99
N LEU A 67 10.84 -16.31 -4.05
CA LEU A 67 9.65 -16.27 -4.90
C LEU A 67 8.52 -17.09 -4.25
N ASP A 68 7.39 -16.43 -4.01
CA ASP A 68 6.18 -17.08 -3.53
C ASP A 68 5.47 -17.78 -4.71
N ILE A 69 5.95 -18.97 -5.06
CA ILE A 69 5.38 -19.83 -6.10
C ILE A 69 4.54 -20.91 -5.42
N VAL A 70 3.25 -20.95 -5.76
CA VAL A 70 2.32 -21.99 -5.32
C VAL A 70 2.90 -23.36 -5.67
N LEU A 71 2.80 -24.31 -4.74
CA LEU A 71 3.46 -25.61 -4.82
C LEU A 71 3.21 -26.33 -6.16
N GLU A 72 1.99 -26.24 -6.68
CA GLU A 72 1.55 -26.84 -7.94
C GLU A 72 2.29 -26.31 -9.18
N PHE A 73 2.86 -25.10 -9.11
CA PHE A 73 3.60 -24.46 -10.20
C PHE A 73 5.12 -24.51 -10.02
N ARG A 74 5.61 -25.19 -8.98
CA ARG A 74 7.06 -25.35 -8.76
C ARG A 74 7.68 -26.39 -9.68
N THR A 75 6.87 -27.29 -10.22
CA THR A 75 7.32 -28.39 -11.08
C THR A 75 6.58 -28.39 -12.42
N THR A 76 7.26 -28.79 -13.49
CA THR A 76 6.67 -29.06 -14.80
C THR A 76 5.81 -30.32 -14.77
N LEU A 77 5.06 -30.57 -15.84
CA LEU A 77 4.30 -31.81 -16.01
C LEU A 77 5.19 -33.07 -15.97
N ASP A 78 6.46 -32.92 -16.32
CA ASP A 78 7.49 -33.97 -16.30
C ASP A 78 8.19 -34.09 -14.93
N GLY A 79 7.75 -33.33 -13.92
CA GLY A 79 8.30 -33.37 -12.56
C GLY A 79 9.62 -32.60 -12.38
N LEU A 80 10.05 -31.79 -13.36
CA LEU A 80 11.27 -30.99 -13.27
C LEU A 80 10.99 -29.63 -12.60
N PRO A 81 11.96 -28.99 -11.92
CA PRO A 81 11.78 -27.64 -11.40
C PRO A 81 11.43 -26.65 -12.52
N PHE A 82 10.35 -25.89 -12.34
CA PHE A 82 9.87 -24.91 -13.32
C PHE A 82 10.84 -23.74 -13.49
N LEU A 83 11.43 -23.26 -12.38
CA LEU A 83 12.53 -22.31 -12.39
C LEU A 83 13.82 -23.02 -11.98
N ARG A 84 14.81 -23.04 -12.86
CA ARG A 84 16.19 -23.44 -12.56
C ARG A 84 17.05 -22.17 -12.50
N CYS A 85 17.90 -22.05 -11.48
CA CYS A 85 18.98 -21.06 -11.54
C CYS A 85 20.08 -21.66 -12.38
N ASP A 86 20.24 -21.18 -13.61
CA ASP A 86 21.40 -21.52 -14.45
C ASP A 86 22.64 -20.68 -14.06
N CYS A 87 22.58 -20.02 -12.91
CA CYS A 87 23.56 -19.08 -12.42
C CYS A 87 24.75 -19.79 -11.74
N THR A 88 25.63 -20.43 -12.52
CA THR A 88 27.05 -20.49 -12.12
C THR A 88 27.71 -19.20 -12.59
N CYS A 89 27.44 -18.11 -11.88
CA CYS A 89 28.30 -16.93 -11.99
C CYS A 89 29.59 -17.29 -11.26
N GLU A 90 30.56 -17.82 -12.00
CA GLU A 90 31.94 -17.82 -11.51
C GLU A 90 32.36 -16.36 -11.44
N ASP A 91 32.39 -15.81 -10.22
CA ASP A 91 33.00 -14.52 -9.95
C ASP A 91 34.48 -14.64 -10.34
N GLY A 92 34.81 -14.10 -11.51
CA GLY A 92 36.18 -14.01 -11.98
C GLY A 92 37.03 -13.26 -10.96
N THR A 93 37.95 -13.99 -10.33
CA THR A 93 39.03 -13.51 -9.46
C THR A 93 39.88 -12.43 -10.11
#